data_AF-A0A6M5ITB2-F1
#
_entry.id   AF-A0A6M5ITB2-F1
#
_cell.length_a   1.000
_cell.length_b   1.000
_cell.length_c   1.000
_cell.angle_alpha   90.00
_cell.angle_beta   90.00
_cell.angle_gamma   90.00
#
_symmetry.space_group_name_H-M   'P 1'
#
loop_
_entity.id
_entity.type
_entity.pdbx_description
1 polymer ?
#
loop_
_entity_poly.entity_id
_entity_poly.type
_entity_poly.pdbx_seq_one_letter_code
_entity_poly.pdbx_strand_id
1 'polypeptide(L)'
;MIDTQPEDTPAPLEPLAPAPKTEDGHVSRLEVLLEMLEDSRAALRELRTKSPERAYLASREQREILAEIAQLQGNGQVKGVTLADQLAEVRARRRAASAAS
;
A
#
# COMPACT_ATOMS: atom_id res chain seq x y z
N MET A 1 -20.91 -45.06 1.66
CA MET A 1 -20.38 -43.86 2.34
C MET A 1 -18.86 -43.87 2.19
N ILE A 2 -18.32 -43.12 1.23
CA ILE A 2 -16.93 -42.63 1.21
C ILE A 2 -17.01 -41.25 0.55
N ASP A 3 -17.20 -40.21 1.36
CA ASP A 3 -17.01 -38.83 0.92
C ASP A 3 -15.52 -38.60 0.71
N THR A 4 -15.11 -38.40 -0.53
CA THR A 4 -13.73 -38.06 -0.87
C THR A 4 -13.65 -36.54 -0.86
N GLN A 5 -13.13 -35.96 0.21
CA GLN A 5 -12.81 -34.53 0.21
C GLN A 5 -11.64 -34.28 -0.74
N PRO A 6 -11.67 -33.24 -1.59
CA PRO A 6 -10.50 -32.85 -2.35
C PRO A 6 -9.48 -32.25 -1.39
N GLU A 7 -8.27 -32.81 -1.39
CA GLU A 7 -7.14 -32.27 -0.63
C GLU A 7 -6.85 -30.83 -1.09
N ASP A 8 -6.93 -29.90 -0.14
CA ASP A 8 -6.35 -28.56 -0.22
C ASP A 8 -4.84 -28.71 -0.44
N THR A 9 -4.45 -28.84 -1.71
CA THR A 9 -3.04 -28.79 -2.09
C THR A 9 -2.60 -27.34 -1.92
N PRO A 10 -1.73 -27.00 -0.95
CA PRO A 10 -1.30 -25.62 -0.79
C PRO A 10 -0.57 -25.21 -2.07
N ALA A 11 -1.11 -24.20 -2.75
CA ALA A 11 -0.49 -23.63 -3.93
C ALA A 11 0.97 -23.25 -3.60
N PRO A 12 1.91 -23.45 -4.54
CA PRO A 12 3.29 -23.00 -4.36
C PRO A 12 3.28 -21.52 -3.98
N LEU A 13 3.81 -21.19 -2.80
CA LEU A 13 4.02 -19.80 -2.39
C LEU A 13 4.99 -19.19 -3.39
N GLU A 14 4.46 -18.42 -4.33
CA GLU A 14 5.28 -17.58 -5.19
C GLU A 14 6.15 -16.69 -4.28
N PRO A 15 7.44 -16.54 -4.57
CA PRO A 15 8.31 -15.71 -3.78
C PRO A 15 7.76 -14.27 -3.83
N LEU A 16 7.22 -13.82 -2.69
CA LEU A 16 6.79 -12.44 -2.50
C LEU A 16 7.93 -11.53 -2.96
N ALA A 17 7.63 -10.59 -3.86
CA ALA A 17 8.61 -9.59 -4.28
C ALA A 17 9.19 -8.90 -3.04
N PRO A 18 10.52 -8.66 -2.99
CA PRO A 18 11.14 -8.05 -1.83
C PRO A 18 10.55 -6.66 -1.61
N ALA A 19 10.07 -6.42 -0.39
CA ALA A 19 9.49 -5.13 0.00
C ALA A 19 10.47 -3.96 -0.31
N PRO A 20 9.96 -2.80 -0.74
CA PRO A 20 10.78 -1.64 -1.06
C PRO A 20 11.64 -1.23 0.16
N LYS A 21 12.92 -1.00 -0.10
CA LYS A 21 13.91 -0.60 0.90
C LYS A 21 14.36 0.83 0.63
N THR A 22 14.56 1.60 1.69
CA THR A 22 15.18 2.93 1.63
C THR A 22 16.67 2.82 1.31
N GLU A 23 17.33 3.95 1.00
CA GLU A 23 18.78 4.03 0.76
C GLU A 23 19.63 3.47 1.93
N ASP A 24 19.08 3.44 3.14
CA ASP A 24 19.71 2.86 4.35
C ASP A 24 19.39 1.36 4.57
N GLY A 25 18.70 0.72 3.62
CA GLY A 25 18.36 -0.72 3.70
C GLY A 25 17.21 -1.07 4.65
N HIS A 26 16.50 -0.07 5.18
CA HIS A 26 15.33 -0.26 6.03
C HIS A 26 14.05 -0.31 5.19
N VAL A 27 13.14 -1.21 5.52
CA VAL A 27 11.79 -1.23 4.93
C VAL A 27 11.04 -0.02 5.48
N SER A 28 10.73 0.96 4.62
CA SER A 28 9.95 2.12 5.04
C SER A 28 8.50 1.70 5.22
N ARG A 29 8.00 1.76 6.45
CA ARG A 29 6.58 1.51 6.75
C ARG A 29 5.65 2.36 5.89
N LEU A 30 6.04 3.60 5.57
CA LEU A 30 5.26 4.48 4.70
C LEU A 30 5.24 3.97 3.25
N GLU A 31 6.38 3.50 2.72
CA GLU A 31 6.44 2.97 1.34
C GLU A 31 5.61 1.70 1.20
N VAL A 32 5.68 0.80 2.20
CA VAL A 32 4.83 -0.40 2.24
C VAL A 32 3.35 -0.05 2.27
N LEU A 33 2.94 0.92 3.09
CA LEU A 33 1.54 1.35 3.15
C LEU A 33 1.07 2.00 1.84
N LEU A 34 1.95 2.71 1.13
CA LEU A 34 1.66 3.28 -0.19
C LEU A 34 1.48 2.19 -1.25
N GLU A 35 2.33 1.15 -1.24
CA GLU A 35 2.21 -0.01 -2.12
C GLU A 35 0.89 -0.78 -1.85
N MET A 36 0.59 -1.08 -0.58
CA MET A 36 -0.67 -1.71 -0.19
C MET A 36 -1.90 -0.89 -0.60
N LEU A 37 -1.80 0.45 -0.57
CA LEU A 37 -2.87 1.33 -1.02
C LEU A 37 -3.09 1.26 -2.54
N GLU A 38 -2.03 1.11 -3.33
CA GLU A 38 -2.11 0.94 -4.78
C GLU A 38 -2.77 -0.39 -5.14
N ASP A 39 -2.35 -1.48 -4.50
CA ASP A 39 -2.94 -2.82 -4.70
C ASP A 39 -4.42 -2.84 -4.29
N SER A 40 -4.76 -2.23 -3.16
CA SER A 40 -6.14 -2.10 -2.68
C SER A 40 -7.02 -1.34 -3.69
N ARG A 41 -6.50 -0.29 -4.33
CA ARG A 41 -7.24 0.46 -5.37
C ARG A 41 -7.49 -0.37 -6.62
N ALA A 42 -6.51 -1.18 -7.04
CA ALA A 42 -6.67 -2.07 -8.17
C ALA A 42 -7.73 -3.14 -7.88
N ALA A 43 -7.64 -3.79 -6.72
CA ALA A 43 -8.58 -4.83 -6.30
C ALA A 43 -10.01 -4.28 -6.16
N LEU A 44 -10.17 -3.08 -5.59
CA LEU A 44 -11.49 -2.45 -5.43
C LEU A 44 -12.19 -2.15 -6.76
N ARG A 45 -11.46 -1.75 -7.79
CA ARG A 45 -12.04 -1.51 -9.13
C ARG A 45 -12.65 -2.78 -9.69
N GLU A 46 -11.97 -3.91 -9.53
CA GLU A 46 -12.46 -5.21 -9.95
C GLU A 46 -13.65 -5.68 -9.09
N LEU A 47 -13.50 -5.64 -7.77
CA LEU A 47 -14.49 -6.13 -6.82
C LEU A 47 -15.82 -5.37 -6.88
N ARG A 48 -15.81 -4.06 -7.15
CA ARG A 48 -17.05 -3.27 -7.26
C ARG A 48 -18.03 -3.81 -8.31
N THR A 49 -17.52 -4.47 -9.34
CA THR A 49 -18.35 -5.03 -10.41
C THR A 49 -18.70 -6.51 -10.18
N LYS A 50 -17.78 -7.29 -9.60
CA LYS A 50 -17.93 -8.74 -9.45
C LYS A 50 -18.56 -9.16 -8.11
N SER A 51 -18.31 -8.42 -7.03
CA SER A 51 -18.73 -8.78 -5.68
C SER A 51 -18.80 -7.54 -4.76
N PRO A 52 -19.97 -6.87 -4.68
CA PRO A 52 -20.11 -5.62 -3.93
C PRO A 52 -19.87 -5.77 -2.41
N GLU A 53 -20.15 -6.93 -1.84
CA GLU A 53 -19.88 -7.21 -0.41
C GLU A 53 -18.39 -7.27 -0.12
N ARG A 54 -17.61 -7.93 -0.99
CA ARG A 54 -16.14 -7.94 -0.89
C ARG A 54 -15.55 -6.56 -1.17
N ALA A 55 -16.15 -5.79 -2.08
CA ALA A 55 -15.76 -4.41 -2.32
C ALA A 55 -15.97 -3.52 -1.08
N TYR A 56 -17.03 -3.75 -0.30
CA TYR A 56 -17.25 -3.03 0.95
C TYR A 56 -16.15 -3.32 1.98
N LEU A 57 -15.78 -4.60 2.16
CA LEU A 57 -14.69 -4.99 3.07
C LEU A 57 -13.34 -4.41 2.63
N ALA A 58 -13.00 -4.53 1.35
CA ALA A 58 -11.78 -3.93 0.80
C ALA A 58 -11.78 -2.39 0.94
N SER A 59 -12.94 -1.73 0.87
CA SER A 59 -13.06 -0.27 1.07
C SER A 59 -12.88 0.13 2.52
N ARG A 60 -13.17 -0.76 3.47
CA ARG A 60 -12.89 -0.53 4.90
C ARG A 60 -11.38 -0.63 5.14
N GLU A 61 -10.74 -1.69 4.66
CA GLU A 61 -9.29 -1.88 4.75
C GLU A 61 -8.52 -0.71 4.12
N GLN A 62 -8.95 -0.24 2.94
CA GLN A 62 -8.37 0.94 2.30
C GLN A 62 -8.42 2.19 3.20
N ARG A 63 -9.50 2.38 3.96
CA ARG A 63 -9.65 3.51 4.89
C ARG A 63 -8.71 3.39 6.08
N GLU A 64 -8.46 2.18 6.57
CA GLU A 64 -7.51 1.91 7.65
C GLU A 64 -6.07 2.22 7.20
N ILE A 65 -5.68 1.78 5.99
CA ILE A 65 -4.38 2.11 5.38
C ILE A 65 -4.21 3.63 5.23
N LEU A 66 -5.24 4.32 4.72
CA LEU A 66 -5.21 5.79 4.58
C LEU A 66 -5.10 6.52 5.93
N ALA A 67 -5.79 6.02 6.96
CA ALA A 67 -5.70 6.58 8.31
C ALA A 67 -4.29 6.42 8.88
N GLU A 68 -3.66 5.26 8.67
CA GLU A 68 -2.30 4.99 9.14
C GLU A 68 -1.26 5.86 8.40
N ILE A 69 -1.39 6.03 7.09
CA ILE A 69 -0.57 6.96 6.30
C ILE A 69 -0.73 8.38 6.85
N ALA A 70 -1.97 8.82 7.09
CA ALA A 70 -2.25 10.14 7.62
C ALA A 70 -1.69 10.32 9.04
N GLN A 71 -1.69 9.29 9.87
CA GLN A 71 -1.04 9.33 11.19
C GLN A 71 0.48 9.41 11.08
N LEU A 72 1.11 8.65 10.19
CA LEU A 72 2.56 8.71 9.99
C LEU A 72 3.01 10.07 9.44
N GLN A 73 2.24 10.65 8.53
CA GLN A 73 2.49 11.99 7.99
C GLN A 73 2.11 13.10 8.98
N GLY A 74 1.05 12.89 9.76
CA GLY A 74 0.53 13.80 10.79
C GLY A 74 1.40 13.87 12.04
N ASN A 75 2.02 12.76 12.44
CA ASN A 75 3.05 12.75 13.49
C ASN A 75 4.35 13.47 13.05
N GLY A 76 4.49 13.77 11.75
CA GLY A 76 5.48 14.66 11.18
C GLY A 76 5.00 16.10 10.94
N GLN A 77 3.75 16.47 11.29
CA GLN A 77 3.28 17.86 11.20
C GLN A 77 3.99 18.75 12.23
N VAL A 78 5.13 19.30 11.81
CA VAL A 78 5.63 20.55 12.36
C VAL A 78 4.57 21.62 12.07
N LYS A 79 4.07 22.31 13.10
CA LYS A 79 3.11 23.43 12.96
C LYS A 79 3.53 24.35 11.81
N GLY A 80 2.70 24.44 10.77
CA GLY A 80 2.87 25.37 9.65
C GLY A 80 3.27 24.75 8.31
N VAL A 81 3.56 23.45 8.23
CA VAL A 81 3.86 22.77 6.96
C VAL A 81 2.62 22.02 6.46
N THR A 82 2.10 22.42 5.31
CA THR A 82 0.91 21.81 4.72
C THR A 82 1.28 20.54 3.94
N LEU A 83 0.29 19.67 3.69
CA LEU A 83 0.48 18.47 2.85
C LEU A 83 0.95 18.81 1.43
N ALA A 84 0.57 20.00 0.93
CA ALA A 84 1.02 20.51 -0.36
C ALA A 84 2.53 20.82 -0.36
N ASP A 85 3.06 21.35 0.75
CA ASP A 85 4.48 21.66 0.92
C ASP A 85 5.32 20.38 0.96
N GLN A 86 4.85 19.36 1.69
CA GLN A 86 5.51 18.06 1.74
C GLN A 86 5.53 17.37 0.37
N LEU A 87 4.41 17.40 -0.37
CA LEU A 87 4.34 16.87 -1.73
C LEU A 87 5.23 17.62 -2.71
N ALA A 88 5.37 18.94 -2.56
CA ALA A 88 6.28 19.75 -3.37
C ALA A 88 7.74 19.34 -3.11
N GLU A 89 8.11 19.11 -1.85
CA GLU A 89 9.46 18.69 -1.47
C GLU A 89 9.80 17.29 -1.97
N VAL A 90 8.87 16.33 -1.84
CA VAL A 90 9.06 14.97 -2.38
C VAL A 90 9.23 15.00 -3.90
N ARG A 91 8.43 15.80 -4.60
CA ARG A 91 8.56 15.98 -6.07
C ARG A 91 9.86 16.69 -6.46
N ALA A 92 10.35 17.61 -5.64
CA ALA A 92 11.62 18.27 -5.86
C ALA A 92 12.79 17.30 -5.66
N ARG A 93 12.77 16.49 -4.60
CA ARG A 93 13.77 15.43 -4.35
C ARG A 93 13.81 14.39 -5.46
N ARG A 94 12.64 13.92 -5.94
CA ARG A 94 12.58 13.02 -7.10
C ARG A 94 13.23 13.63 -8.35
N ARG A 95 12.93 14.88 -8.68
CA ARG A 95 13.55 15.57 -9.83
C ARG A 95 15.05 15.75 -9.66
N ALA A 96 15.52 16.06 -8.46
CA ALA A 96 16.94 16.18 -8.17
C ALA A 96 17.66 14.84 -8.31
N ALA A 97 17.08 13.75 -7.81
CA ALA A 97 17.61 12.40 -7.97
C ALA A 97 17.64 11.95 -9.44
N SER A 98 16.59 12.26 -10.21
CA SER A 98 16.54 11.96 -11.65
C SER A 98 17.48 12.81 -12.50
N ALA A 99 17.91 13.97 -12.02
CA ALA A 99 18.88 14.84 -12.70
C ALA A 99 20.34 14.56 -12.31
N ALA A 100 20.54 13.79 -11.22
CA ALA A 100 21.85 13.38 -10.72
C ALA A 100 22.26 11.96 -11.19
N SER A 101 21.40 11.27 -11.96
CA SER A 101 21.71 10.07 -12.76
C SER A 101 21.80 10.43 -14.23
#